data_AF-A0AAF0WW68-F1
#
_entry.id   AF-A0AAF0WW68-F1
#
_cell.length_a   1.000
_cell.length_b   1.000
_cell.length_c   1.000
_cell.angle_alpha   90.00
_cell.angle_beta   90.00
_cell.angle_gamma   90.00
#
_symmetry.space_group_name_H-M   'P 1'
#
loop_
_entity.id
_entity.type
_entity.pdbx_description
1 polymer ?
#
loop_
_entity_poly.entity_id
_entity_poly.type
_entity_poly.pdbx_seq_one_letter_code
_entity_poly.pdbx_strand_id
1 'polypeptide(L)'
;MQLKDHKKWLNVDKCFGALPGIEIGDQFQSRAELVIVGLHSKFLAGIDYKNMGGKICASSIVTSGHHGDKNHSSDVLIYVGEGGKPNRVLNDISNGEENMPVRVVNAIDCQKPPPFKYTTKMAYHSQQCVVSKSGGCDCLDGCSKETLCSCIVMSNGKVSIDNSVSIVKKDPIVYECGPCCKCPPGCKNRTSQHGVKLQLEYVGDLLKYKEEEGRIDFDESAVDAGNSNDAKTVMFGNVARFIKHSCSPNLYAKCVLFDHEDMRRPHVMLFAARNIPPRKELTFDYKLPTTAPQQSLSVS
;
A
#
# COMPACT_ATOMS: atom_id res chain seq x y z
N MET A 1 -3.88 -16.51 -4.04
CA MET A 1 -3.06 -17.72 -4.29
C MET A 1 -3.52 -18.93 -3.49
N GLN A 2 -3.95 -18.75 -2.22
CA GLN A 2 -4.48 -19.83 -1.37
C GLN A 2 -5.54 -20.72 -2.06
N LEU A 3 -6.48 -20.18 -2.83
CA LEU A 3 -7.48 -21.01 -3.54
C LEU A 3 -6.89 -21.92 -4.62
N LYS A 4 -5.76 -21.54 -5.23
CA LYS A 4 -5.05 -22.35 -6.23
C LYS A 4 -4.39 -23.54 -5.55
N ASP A 5 -3.76 -23.28 -4.42
CA ASP A 5 -3.06 -24.29 -3.62
C ASP A 5 -4.05 -25.31 -3.02
N HIS A 6 -5.29 -24.91 -2.77
CA HIS A 6 -6.39 -25.79 -2.35
C HIS A 6 -7.19 -26.42 -3.50
N LYS A 7 -6.74 -26.30 -4.76
CA LYS A 7 -7.42 -26.82 -5.96
C LYS A 7 -8.90 -26.37 -6.09
N LYS A 8 -9.22 -25.16 -5.63
CA LYS A 8 -10.57 -24.56 -5.70
C LYS A 8 -10.79 -23.70 -6.95
N TRP A 9 -9.86 -23.74 -7.90
CA TRP A 9 -10.03 -23.04 -9.19
C TRP A 9 -10.93 -23.88 -10.08
N LEU A 10 -11.91 -23.24 -10.70
CA LEU A 10 -12.81 -23.86 -11.66
C LEU A 10 -12.24 -23.68 -13.06
N ASN A 11 -12.57 -24.61 -13.97
CA ASN A 11 -12.19 -24.54 -15.39
C ASN A 11 -10.69 -24.22 -15.61
N VAL A 12 -9.83 -24.94 -14.88
CA VAL A 12 -8.37 -24.70 -14.84
C VAL A 12 -7.75 -24.83 -16.24
N ASP A 13 -8.33 -25.68 -17.08
CA ASP A 13 -7.96 -25.80 -18.48
C ASP A 13 -8.67 -24.72 -19.31
N LYS A 14 -7.89 -23.93 -20.03
CA LYS A 14 -8.41 -22.90 -20.93
C LYS A 14 -9.33 -23.53 -21.97
N CYS A 15 -10.61 -23.19 -21.94
CA CYS A 15 -11.58 -23.60 -22.95
C CYS A 15 -11.88 -22.46 -23.93
N PHE A 16 -12.29 -22.80 -25.14
CA PHE A 16 -12.90 -21.85 -26.07
C PHE A 16 -14.42 -21.92 -25.93
N GLY A 17 -15.07 -20.77 -26.05
CA GLY A 17 -16.52 -20.68 -25.99
C GLY A 17 -17.07 -20.61 -24.56
N ALA A 18 -18.32 -21.03 -24.38
CA ALA A 18 -19.02 -20.96 -23.12
C ALA A 18 -18.37 -21.85 -22.05
N LEU A 19 -18.35 -21.36 -20.81
CA LEU A 19 -17.90 -22.13 -19.66
C LEU A 19 -19.11 -22.69 -18.90
N PRO A 20 -19.08 -23.96 -18.48
CA PRO A 20 -20.14 -24.52 -17.64
C PRO A 20 -20.35 -23.71 -16.37
N GLY A 21 -21.60 -23.32 -16.11
CA GLY A 21 -21.99 -22.56 -14.91
C GLY A 21 -21.71 -21.05 -14.97
N ILE A 22 -21.43 -20.51 -16.16
CA ILE A 22 -21.34 -19.05 -16.39
C ILE A 22 -22.29 -18.66 -17.53
N GLU A 23 -23.15 -17.68 -17.27
CA GLU A 23 -24.17 -17.20 -18.20
C GLU A 23 -23.90 -15.75 -18.67
N ILE A 24 -24.46 -15.38 -19.83
CA ILE A 24 -24.41 -14.01 -20.32
C ILE A 24 -25.15 -13.12 -19.33
N GLY A 25 -24.46 -12.13 -18.77
CA GLY A 25 -25.01 -11.22 -17.76
C GLY A 25 -24.42 -11.40 -16.36
N ASP A 26 -23.67 -12.48 -16.12
CA ASP A 26 -22.97 -12.69 -14.85
C ASP A 26 -22.00 -11.55 -14.55
N GLN A 27 -22.04 -11.09 -13.29
CA GLN A 27 -21.23 -9.98 -12.80
C GLN A 27 -20.13 -10.47 -11.88
N PHE A 28 -18.92 -9.94 -12.06
CA PHE A 28 -17.74 -10.26 -11.26
C PHE A 28 -17.16 -8.98 -10.68
N GLN A 29 -16.81 -9.01 -9.39
CA GLN A 29 -16.33 -7.81 -8.67
C GLN A 29 -14.85 -7.54 -8.93
N SER A 30 -14.11 -8.55 -9.40
CA SER A 30 -12.67 -8.44 -9.58
C SER A 30 -12.13 -9.26 -10.76
N ARG A 31 -10.98 -8.84 -11.30
CA ARG A 31 -10.20 -9.64 -12.26
C ARG A 31 -9.74 -10.97 -11.66
N ALA A 32 -9.61 -11.05 -10.33
CA ALA A 32 -9.23 -12.28 -9.65
C ALA A 32 -10.34 -13.34 -9.73
N GLU A 33 -11.61 -12.94 -9.64
CA GLU A 33 -12.74 -13.86 -9.84
C GLU A 33 -12.74 -14.46 -11.23
N LEU A 34 -12.53 -13.65 -12.28
CA LEU A 34 -12.43 -14.14 -13.66
C LEU A 34 -11.36 -15.22 -13.82
N VAL A 35 -10.23 -15.07 -13.11
CA VAL A 35 -9.14 -16.05 -13.10
C VAL A 35 -9.50 -17.30 -12.30
N ILE A 36 -10.19 -17.15 -11.18
CA ILE A 36 -10.60 -18.27 -10.32
C ILE A 36 -11.67 -19.14 -11.01
N VAL A 37 -12.60 -18.53 -11.75
CA VAL A 37 -13.67 -19.25 -12.47
C VAL A 37 -13.23 -19.76 -13.85
N GLY A 38 -12.05 -19.35 -14.31
CA GLY A 38 -11.46 -19.78 -15.57
C GLY A 38 -11.93 -19.01 -16.81
N LEU A 39 -12.71 -17.93 -16.66
CA LEU A 39 -13.17 -17.09 -17.77
C LEU A 39 -12.02 -16.32 -18.42
N HIS A 40 -10.98 -16.02 -17.64
CA HIS A 40 -9.81 -15.30 -18.14
C HIS A 40 -8.58 -15.60 -17.27
N SER A 41 -7.45 -16.03 -17.84
CA SER A 41 -6.30 -16.49 -17.02
C SER A 41 -5.28 -15.42 -16.64
N LYS A 42 -5.41 -14.20 -17.17
CA LYS A 42 -4.47 -13.10 -16.92
C LYS A 42 -5.02 -12.15 -15.87
N PHE A 43 -4.23 -11.83 -14.85
CA PHE A 43 -4.65 -10.85 -13.83
C PHE A 43 -4.61 -9.40 -14.34
N LEU A 44 -3.78 -9.12 -15.35
CA LEU A 44 -3.45 -7.76 -15.79
C LEU A 44 -3.79 -7.53 -17.27
N ALA A 45 -3.28 -8.37 -18.18
CA ALA A 45 -3.55 -8.26 -19.62
C ALA A 45 -5.05 -8.38 -19.91
N GLY A 46 -5.62 -7.48 -20.70
CA GLY A 46 -6.95 -7.58 -21.28
C GLY A 46 -7.14 -8.71 -22.29
N ILE A 47 -6.11 -9.21 -22.97
CA ILE A 47 -6.21 -10.33 -23.91
C ILE A 47 -5.66 -11.62 -23.31
N ASP A 48 -6.50 -12.65 -23.25
CA ASP A 48 -6.06 -14.02 -23.02
C ASP A 48 -6.03 -14.81 -24.32
N TYR A 49 -5.13 -15.79 -24.39
CA TYR A 49 -4.89 -16.58 -25.59
C TYR A 49 -4.52 -18.03 -25.26
N LYS A 50 -4.76 -18.91 -26.23
CA LYS A 50 -4.41 -20.33 -26.19
C LYS A 50 -3.80 -20.74 -27.55
N ASN A 51 -2.83 -21.65 -27.50
CA ASN A 51 -2.27 -22.26 -28.71
C ASN A 51 -3.20 -23.39 -29.16
N MET A 52 -3.65 -23.34 -30.42
CA MET A 52 -4.34 -24.43 -31.10
C MET A 52 -3.61 -24.79 -32.38
N GLY A 53 -3.01 -25.98 -32.40
CA GLY A 53 -2.33 -26.49 -33.61
C GLY A 53 -1.22 -25.58 -34.13
N GLY A 54 -0.46 -24.93 -33.24
CA GLY A 54 0.61 -24.00 -33.60
C GLY A 54 0.17 -22.56 -33.85
N LYS A 55 -1.14 -22.26 -33.81
CA LYS A 55 -1.69 -20.90 -33.95
C LYS A 55 -2.09 -20.34 -32.59
N ILE A 56 -1.73 -19.09 -32.33
CA ILE A 56 -2.15 -18.36 -31.14
C ILE A 56 -3.53 -17.76 -31.43
N CYS A 57 -4.55 -18.21 -30.71
CA CYS A 57 -5.90 -17.70 -30.82
C CYS A 57 -6.30 -17.00 -29.52
N ALA A 58 -6.93 -15.83 -29.61
CA ALA A 58 -7.51 -15.16 -28.45
C ALA A 58 -8.66 -16.00 -27.88
N SER A 59 -8.62 -16.26 -26.58
CA SER A 59 -9.63 -17.06 -25.86
C SER A 59 -10.65 -16.20 -25.13
N SER A 60 -10.22 -15.06 -24.58
CA SER A 60 -11.12 -14.07 -24.00
C SER A 60 -10.48 -12.69 -24.01
N ILE A 61 -11.32 -11.66 -24.07
CA ILE A 61 -10.92 -10.26 -23.95
C ILE A 61 -11.66 -9.61 -22.78
N VAL A 62 -10.98 -8.72 -22.07
CA VAL A 62 -11.56 -7.88 -21.02
C VAL A 62 -11.42 -6.43 -21.47
N THR A 63 -12.55 -5.80 -21.78
CA THR A 63 -12.60 -4.34 -21.97
C THR A 63 -12.83 -3.67 -20.62
N SER A 64 -12.06 -2.62 -20.34
CA SER A 64 -12.30 -1.75 -19.19
C SER A 64 -13.06 -0.48 -19.57
N GLY A 65 -13.34 -0.25 -20.86
CA GLY A 65 -13.88 1.01 -21.38
C GLY A 65 -12.86 2.18 -21.44
N HIS A 66 -11.61 1.95 -21.03
CA HIS A 66 -10.58 3.00 -20.93
C HIS A 66 -9.60 3.02 -22.12
N HIS A 67 -9.68 2.03 -23.02
CA HIS A 67 -8.73 1.84 -24.13
C HIS A 67 -9.17 2.48 -25.46
N GLY A 68 -10.07 3.47 -25.42
CA GLY A 68 -10.66 4.01 -26.65
C GLY A 68 -11.49 2.96 -27.42
N ASP A 69 -11.80 1.84 -26.78
CA ASP A 69 -12.75 0.84 -27.26
C ASP A 69 -14.08 1.52 -27.52
N LYS A 70 -14.67 1.25 -28.68
CA LYS A 70 -15.95 1.85 -29.07
C LYS A 70 -16.99 0.75 -29.19
N ASN A 71 -18.06 0.87 -28.40
CA ASN A 71 -19.30 0.17 -28.68
C ASN A 71 -19.94 0.87 -29.88
N HIS A 72 -19.86 0.22 -31.03
CA HIS A 72 -20.45 0.76 -32.27
C HIS A 72 -21.95 0.46 -32.31
N SER A 73 -22.36 -0.69 -31.78
CA SER A 73 -23.76 -1.10 -31.55
C SER A 73 -23.82 -2.16 -30.44
N SER A 74 -25.01 -2.68 -30.12
CA SER A 74 -25.17 -3.81 -29.17
C SER A 74 -24.42 -5.07 -29.60
N ASP A 75 -24.22 -5.23 -30.90
CA ASP A 75 -23.70 -6.47 -31.50
C ASP A 75 -22.25 -6.30 -31.99
N VAL A 76 -21.71 -5.07 -31.96
CA VAL A 76 -20.39 -4.73 -32.51
C VAL A 76 -19.55 -3.98 -31.48
N LEU A 77 -18.50 -4.65 -31.01
CA LEU A 77 -17.43 -4.08 -30.18
C LEU A 77 -16.17 -3.89 -31.04
N ILE A 78 -15.67 -2.65 -31.10
CA ILE A 78 -14.34 -2.35 -31.64
C ILE A 78 -13.36 -2.34 -30.46
N TYR A 79 -12.61 -3.43 -30.31
CA TYR A 79 -11.59 -3.60 -29.27
C TYR A 79 -10.21 -3.18 -29.78
N VAL A 80 -9.51 -2.34 -29.02
CA VAL A 80 -8.13 -1.93 -29.32
C VAL A 80 -7.16 -2.95 -28.73
N GLY A 81 -6.39 -3.62 -29.60
CA GLY A 81 -5.43 -4.65 -29.20
C GLY A 81 -4.31 -4.16 -28.28
N GLU A 82 -3.70 -5.10 -27.55
CA GLU A 82 -2.52 -4.84 -26.73
C GLU A 82 -1.25 -4.70 -27.56
N GLY A 83 -0.48 -3.65 -27.32
CA GLY A 83 0.80 -3.39 -27.97
C GLY A 83 0.78 -2.12 -28.82
N GLY A 84 1.79 -1.25 -28.61
CA GLY A 84 1.97 -0.02 -29.39
C GLY A 84 2.28 1.24 -28.59
N LYS A 85 2.22 1.18 -27.26
CA LYS A 85 2.70 2.27 -26.39
C LYS A 85 3.64 1.68 -25.34
N PRO A 86 4.87 2.22 -25.19
CA PRO A 86 5.78 1.73 -24.16
C PRO A 86 5.11 1.88 -22.79
N ASN A 87 5.23 0.87 -21.93
CA ASN A 87 4.86 0.98 -20.52
C ASN A 87 5.40 2.32 -20.01
N ARG A 88 4.53 3.17 -19.48
CA ARG A 88 4.99 4.43 -18.90
C ARG A 88 5.73 4.10 -17.61
N VAL A 89 7.05 4.12 -17.70
CA VAL A 89 7.94 4.02 -16.55
C VAL A 89 8.20 5.43 -16.04
N LEU A 90 7.73 5.71 -14.83
CA LEU A 90 8.19 6.84 -14.04
C LEU A 90 9.32 6.32 -13.16
N ASN A 91 10.53 6.83 -13.38
CA ASN A 91 11.72 6.36 -12.67
C ASN A 91 11.69 6.71 -11.18
N ASP A 92 11.00 7.80 -10.82
CA ASP A 92 10.82 8.18 -9.43
C ASP A 92 9.56 9.02 -9.25
N ILE A 93 8.57 8.51 -8.51
CA ILE A 93 7.39 9.30 -8.12
C ILE A 93 7.61 10.13 -6.86
N SER A 94 8.71 9.90 -6.13
CA SER A 94 9.06 10.69 -4.96
C SER A 94 9.73 12.02 -5.31
N ASN A 95 10.18 12.19 -6.56
CA ASN A 95 10.96 13.34 -7.02
C ASN A 95 12.16 13.67 -6.11
N GLY A 96 12.85 12.63 -5.62
CA GLY A 96 14.02 12.76 -4.74
C GLY A 96 13.71 12.98 -3.25
N GLU A 97 12.45 12.96 -2.83
CA GLU A 97 12.07 13.06 -1.41
C GLU A 97 12.44 11.79 -0.62
N GLU A 98 12.53 10.63 -1.27
CA GLU A 98 12.98 9.38 -0.65
C GLU A 98 14.47 9.13 -0.91
N ASN A 99 15.13 8.42 0.03
CA ASN A 99 16.54 8.04 -0.13
C ASN A 99 16.78 7.08 -1.31
N MET A 100 15.77 6.31 -1.71
CA MET A 100 15.81 5.46 -2.89
C MET A 100 14.61 5.76 -3.79
N PRO A 101 14.82 5.89 -5.11
CA PRO A 101 13.78 6.30 -6.04
C PRO A 101 12.66 5.25 -6.09
N VAL A 102 11.41 5.72 -6.06
CA VAL A 102 10.25 4.85 -6.11
C VAL A 102 9.80 4.72 -7.56
N ARG A 103 10.18 3.60 -8.19
CA ARG A 103 9.82 3.33 -9.60
C ARG A 103 8.34 2.99 -9.73
N VAL A 104 7.72 3.47 -10.80
CA VAL A 104 6.35 3.15 -11.16
C VAL A 104 6.30 2.66 -12.60
N VAL A 105 5.74 1.47 -12.78
CA VAL A 105 5.49 0.87 -14.09
C VAL A 105 3.98 0.82 -14.29
N ASN A 106 3.46 1.75 -15.09
CA ASN A 106 2.09 1.60 -15.59
C ASN A 106 2.10 0.55 -16.70
N ALA A 107 1.71 -0.68 -16.34
CA ALA A 107 1.67 -1.84 -17.23
C ALA A 107 0.29 -2.06 -17.85
N ILE A 108 -0.68 -1.17 -17.59
CA ILE A 108 -2.09 -1.37 -17.95
C ILE A 108 -2.55 -0.29 -18.93
N ASP A 109 -2.15 0.97 -18.77
CA ASP A 109 -2.49 2.01 -19.73
C ASP A 109 -1.42 3.10 -19.87
N CYS A 110 -1.75 4.12 -20.67
CA CYS A 110 -0.84 5.22 -20.99
C CYS A 110 -1.16 6.51 -20.23
N GLN A 111 -2.06 6.45 -19.26
CA GLN A 111 -2.46 7.62 -18.50
C GLN A 111 -1.46 7.93 -17.40
N LYS A 112 -1.40 9.21 -17.02
CA LYS A 112 -0.60 9.66 -15.89
C LYS A 112 -1.36 9.33 -14.60
N PRO A 113 -0.66 9.04 -13.49
CA PRO A 113 -1.32 9.02 -12.19
C PRO A 113 -2.10 10.33 -11.96
N PRO A 114 -3.23 10.31 -11.24
CA PRO A 114 -3.85 11.51 -10.74
C PRO A 114 -2.78 12.40 -10.09
N PRO A 115 -2.81 13.73 -10.32
CA PRO A 115 -1.85 14.61 -9.69
C PRO A 115 -1.98 14.51 -8.17
N PHE A 116 -0.89 14.13 -7.53
CA PHE A 116 -0.73 14.17 -6.07
C PHE A 116 0.66 14.71 -5.75
N LYS A 117 0.82 15.26 -4.56
CA LYS A 117 2.12 15.72 -4.08
C LYS A 117 2.73 14.65 -3.19
N TYR A 118 3.87 14.11 -3.62
CA TYR A 118 4.62 13.19 -2.78
C TYR A 118 5.17 13.94 -1.56
N THR A 119 5.04 13.36 -0.36
CA THR A 119 5.61 13.91 0.87
C THR A 119 6.07 12.78 1.77
N THR A 120 7.25 12.91 2.37
CA THR A 120 7.75 12.00 3.42
C THR A 120 7.35 12.47 4.83
N LYS A 121 6.79 13.67 4.94
CA LYS A 121 6.38 14.28 6.20
C LYS A 121 4.87 14.18 6.35
N MET A 122 4.42 13.85 7.57
CA MET A 122 3.04 14.08 7.95
C MET A 122 2.80 15.59 7.96
N ALA A 123 1.71 16.03 7.33
CA ALA A 123 1.22 17.38 7.52
C ALA A 123 0.10 17.34 8.58
N TYR A 124 0.17 18.31 9.48
CA TYR A 124 -0.73 18.42 10.62
C TYR A 124 -1.61 19.65 10.38
N HIS A 125 -2.90 19.41 10.21
CA HIS A 125 -3.89 20.42 9.81
C HIS A 125 -4.10 21.57 10.82
N SER A 126 -3.39 21.57 11.95
CA SER A 126 -3.45 22.65 12.93
C SER A 126 -2.08 22.93 13.55
N GLN A 127 -1.74 24.23 13.61
CA GLN A 127 -0.70 24.81 14.47
C GLN A 127 -0.94 24.57 15.99
N GLN A 128 -1.84 23.64 16.34
CA GLN A 128 -2.22 23.23 17.70
C GLN A 128 -1.61 21.89 18.12
N CYS A 129 -0.87 21.18 17.26
CA CYS A 129 0.19 20.33 17.78
C CYS A 129 1.29 21.27 18.31
N VAL A 130 1.00 21.92 19.45
CA VAL A 130 2.03 22.43 20.33
C VAL A 130 2.95 21.24 20.48
N VAL A 131 4.18 21.37 19.98
CA VAL A 131 5.25 20.45 20.33
C VAL A 131 5.34 20.59 21.85
N SER A 132 4.52 19.81 22.58
CA SER A 132 4.77 19.57 23.98
C SER A 132 6.22 19.13 23.98
N LYS A 133 7.06 19.81 24.76
CA LYS A 133 8.46 19.44 24.89
C LYS A 133 8.44 17.99 25.38
N SER A 134 8.44 17.06 24.45
CA SER A 134 8.49 15.65 24.75
C SER A 134 9.76 15.49 25.55
N GLY A 135 9.65 14.92 26.76
CA GLY A 135 10.81 14.66 27.59
C GLY A 135 11.76 13.75 26.81
N GLY A 136 12.76 14.34 26.16
CA GLY A 136 13.77 13.58 25.43
C GLY A 136 14.66 12.81 26.42
N CYS A 137 15.36 11.79 25.92
CA CYS A 137 16.38 11.13 26.74
C CYS A 137 17.69 11.95 26.74
N ASP A 138 18.45 11.80 27.83
CA ASP A 138 19.79 12.40 27.97
C ASP A 138 20.93 11.43 27.61
N CYS A 139 20.62 10.28 27.00
CA CYS A 139 21.61 9.28 26.62
C CYS A 139 22.61 9.83 25.60
N LEU A 140 23.91 9.63 25.82
CA LEU A 140 24.96 10.16 24.93
C LEU A 140 25.46 9.13 23.91
N ASP A 141 25.57 7.85 24.30
CA ASP A 141 26.15 6.78 23.45
C ASP A 141 25.09 5.93 22.75
N GLY A 142 23.89 6.48 22.56
CA GLY A 142 22.73 5.76 22.05
C GLY A 142 21.91 5.09 23.14
N CYS A 143 20.72 4.63 22.76
CA CYS A 143 19.77 4.01 23.69
C CYS A 143 19.72 2.50 23.49
N SER A 144 19.84 1.76 24.59
CA SER A 144 19.69 0.32 24.67
C SER A 144 18.83 -0.11 25.88
N LYS A 145 18.49 -1.40 25.98
CA LYS A 145 17.72 -1.93 27.14
C LYS A 145 18.46 -1.70 28.46
N GLU A 146 19.79 -1.65 28.40
CA GLU A 146 20.70 -1.50 29.55
C GLU A 146 20.84 -0.03 29.99
N THR A 147 20.64 0.93 29.09
CA THR A 147 20.88 2.38 29.35
C THR A 147 19.81 3.09 30.20
N LEU A 148 18.78 2.39 30.71
CA LEU A 148 17.66 2.98 31.47
C LEU A 148 17.04 4.23 30.78
N CYS A 149 17.03 4.25 29.45
CA CYS A 149 16.55 5.37 28.66
C CYS A 149 15.04 5.62 28.88
N SER A 150 14.65 6.86 29.14
CA SER A 150 13.24 7.27 29.32
C SER A 150 12.34 6.86 28.15
N CYS A 151 12.78 7.04 26.90
CA CYS A 151 12.01 6.66 25.71
C CYS A 151 11.79 5.13 25.61
N ILE A 152 12.79 4.35 26.05
CA ILE A 152 12.70 2.87 26.08
C ILE A 152 11.76 2.42 27.18
N VAL A 153 11.83 3.06 28.35
CA VAL A 153 10.95 2.77 29.48
C VAL A 153 9.49 3.09 29.15
N MET A 154 9.22 4.20 28.44
CA MET A 154 7.88 4.54 27.94
C MET A 154 7.29 3.49 26.99
N SER A 155 8.15 2.76 26.27
CA SER A 155 7.76 1.59 25.47
C SER A 155 7.67 0.30 26.30
N ASN A 156 7.44 0.39 27.62
CA ASN A 156 7.46 -0.73 28.58
C ASN A 156 8.76 -1.55 28.54
N GLY A 157 9.92 -0.91 28.29
CA GLY A 157 11.21 -1.58 28.17
C GLY A 157 11.37 -2.44 26.91
N LYS A 158 10.38 -2.44 26.01
CA LYS A 158 10.40 -3.17 24.75
C LYS A 158 10.88 -2.26 23.65
N VAL A 159 12.11 -2.46 23.24
CA VAL A 159 12.69 -1.72 22.12
C VAL A 159 12.66 -2.59 20.88
N SER A 160 12.43 -1.96 19.74
CA SER A 160 12.78 -2.45 18.41
C SER A 160 14.31 -2.49 18.23
N ILE A 161 15.07 -3.06 19.17
CA ILE A 161 16.54 -3.10 19.13
C ILE A 161 17.09 -4.25 18.31
N ASP A 162 16.31 -5.31 18.13
CA ASP A 162 16.72 -6.46 17.33
C ASP A 162 15.67 -6.73 16.27
N ASN A 163 16.10 -7.28 15.14
CA ASN A 163 15.27 -7.79 14.04
C ASN A 163 14.21 -8.84 14.46
N SER A 164 13.93 -9.00 15.76
CA SER A 164 12.83 -9.73 16.38
C SER A 164 11.60 -8.83 16.56
N VAL A 165 11.01 -8.50 15.41
CA VAL A 165 9.65 -7.95 15.15
C VAL A 165 8.54 -8.50 16.07
N SER A 166 8.75 -9.67 16.67
CA SER A 166 7.78 -10.47 17.43
C SER A 166 7.25 -9.80 18.71
N ILE A 167 8.08 -9.07 19.45
CA ILE A 167 7.74 -8.55 20.79
C ILE A 167 6.95 -7.23 20.71
N VAL A 168 7.13 -6.48 19.61
CA VAL A 168 6.50 -5.17 19.39
C VAL A 168 5.04 -5.30 18.96
N LYS A 169 4.54 -6.48 18.56
CA LYS A 169 3.17 -6.60 18.01
C LYS A 169 2.05 -6.27 19.02
N LYS A 170 2.26 -6.49 20.33
CA LYS A 170 1.17 -6.42 21.33
C LYS A 170 0.90 -5.03 21.92
N ASP A 171 1.87 -4.13 21.96
CA ASP A 171 1.68 -2.82 22.58
C ASP A 171 0.85 -1.89 21.67
N PRO A 172 0.05 -0.94 22.18
CA PRO A 172 -0.73 -0.08 21.29
C PRO A 172 0.16 0.94 20.54
N ILE A 173 1.24 1.43 21.17
CA ILE A 173 2.13 2.48 20.63
C ILE A 173 3.59 2.16 20.96
N VAL A 174 4.49 2.50 20.04
CA VAL A 174 5.97 2.48 20.22
C VAL A 174 6.49 3.90 20.36
N TYR A 175 7.40 4.14 21.31
CA TYR A 175 8.06 5.44 21.49
C TYR A 175 9.50 5.39 20.98
N GLU A 176 9.76 6.11 19.89
CA GLU A 176 11.11 6.32 19.37
C GLU A 176 11.74 7.59 19.97
N CYS A 177 13.07 7.67 19.93
CA CYS A 177 13.79 8.85 20.38
C CYS A 177 13.51 10.02 19.43
N GLY A 178 12.99 11.11 19.97
CA GLY A 178 12.60 12.29 19.22
C GLY A 178 13.70 13.31 18.93
N PRO A 179 13.33 14.46 18.32
CA PRO A 179 14.22 15.60 18.10
C PRO A 179 14.79 16.19 19.40
N CYS A 180 14.06 16.07 20.52
CA CYS A 180 14.50 16.57 21.83
C CYS A 180 15.48 15.65 22.58
N CYS A 181 15.79 14.46 22.05
CA CYS A 181 16.71 13.51 22.68
C CYS A 181 18.17 13.86 22.37
N LYS A 182 19.06 13.70 23.36
CA LYS A 182 20.51 13.89 23.19
C LYS A 182 21.23 12.73 22.50
N CYS A 183 20.56 11.59 22.35
CA CYS A 183 21.15 10.42 21.70
C CYS A 183 21.44 10.68 20.21
N PRO A 184 22.52 10.08 19.67
CA PRO A 184 22.99 10.34 18.33
C PRO A 184 21.98 9.94 17.25
N PRO A 185 22.10 10.46 16.02
CA PRO A 185 21.22 10.10 14.90
C PRO A 185 21.22 8.59 14.60
N GLY A 186 22.32 7.89 14.85
CA GLY A 186 22.43 6.43 14.70
C GLY A 186 21.86 5.61 15.87
N CYS A 187 21.12 6.24 16.80
CA CYS A 187 20.52 5.55 17.92
C CYS A 187 19.56 4.44 17.45
N LYS A 188 19.68 3.24 18.05
CA LYS A 188 18.82 2.09 17.70
C LYS A 188 17.33 2.34 17.96
N ASN A 189 17.00 3.30 18.83
CA ASN A 189 15.61 3.71 19.08
C ASN A 189 15.13 4.83 18.12
N ARG A 190 15.75 4.99 16.94
CA ARG A 190 15.34 5.89 15.85
C ARG A 190 15.06 5.12 14.56
N THR A 191 14.43 3.95 14.65
CA THR A 191 14.39 2.98 13.54
C THR A 191 13.54 3.44 12.36
N SER A 192 12.29 3.82 12.61
CA SER A 192 11.30 4.12 11.57
C SER A 192 11.39 5.53 11.02
N GLN A 193 11.93 6.47 11.81
CA GLN A 193 12.17 7.86 11.36
C GLN A 193 13.22 8.00 10.24
N HIS A 194 13.95 6.92 9.89
CA HIS A 194 14.92 6.93 8.79
C HIS A 194 14.31 6.66 7.41
N GLY A 195 12.98 6.60 7.30
CA GLY A 195 12.27 6.44 6.04
C GLY A 195 12.44 5.07 5.39
N VAL A 196 12.11 4.98 4.10
CA VAL A 196 12.10 3.72 3.35
C VAL A 196 13.54 3.26 3.08
N LYS A 197 13.85 2.00 3.45
CA LYS A 197 15.16 1.36 3.25
C LYS A 197 15.17 0.27 2.15
N LEU A 198 14.04 0.09 1.47
CA LEU A 198 13.84 -0.97 0.48
C LEU A 198 13.61 -0.36 -0.91
N GLN A 199 14.16 -0.99 -1.95
CA GLN A 199 13.89 -0.58 -3.32
C GLN A 199 12.46 -1.00 -3.65
N LEU A 200 11.56 -0.02 -3.70
CA LEU A 200 10.15 -0.24 -4.02
C LEU A 200 9.89 -0.01 -5.51
N GLU A 201 8.90 -0.73 -6.02
CA GLU A 201 8.39 -0.59 -7.37
C GLU A 201 6.87 -0.80 -7.34
N TYR A 202 6.10 0.18 -7.82
CA TYR A 202 4.66 0.02 -8.00
C TYR A 202 4.38 -0.45 -9.43
N VAL A 203 3.60 -1.53 -9.54
CA VAL A 203 3.17 -2.10 -10.81
C VAL A 203 1.64 -2.18 -10.77
N GLY A 204 0.98 -1.33 -11.56
CA GLY A 204 -0.48 -1.26 -11.55
C GLY A 204 -1.04 -0.09 -12.35
N ASP A 205 -2.37 -0.05 -12.40
CA ASP A 205 -3.14 1.02 -13.01
C ASP A 205 -3.25 2.17 -12.01
N LEU A 206 -2.67 3.31 -12.37
CA LEU A 206 -2.67 4.51 -11.54
C LEU A 206 -4.02 5.24 -11.54
N LEU A 207 -4.97 4.86 -12.39
CA LEU A 207 -6.29 5.49 -12.49
C LEU A 207 -7.37 4.85 -11.62
N LYS A 208 -7.17 3.63 -11.12
CA LYS A 208 -8.06 3.03 -10.10
C LYS A 208 -7.87 3.65 -8.70
N TYR A 209 -7.42 4.91 -8.67
CA TYR A 209 -7.33 5.76 -7.50
C TYR A 209 -8.66 6.44 -7.13
N LYS A 210 -9.76 6.13 -7.82
CA LYS A 210 -11.09 6.52 -7.34
C LYS A 210 -11.54 5.58 -6.22
N GLU A 211 -11.58 6.15 -5.01
CA GLU A 211 -12.49 5.82 -3.90
C GLU A 211 -13.03 4.37 -3.92
N GLU A 212 -12.18 3.41 -3.54
CA GLU A 212 -12.70 2.18 -2.97
C GLU A 212 -13.08 2.49 -1.51
N GLU A 213 -14.37 2.37 -1.19
CA GLU A 213 -14.89 2.51 0.18
C GLU A 213 -14.07 1.64 1.15
N GLY A 214 -13.58 2.26 2.23
CA GLY A 214 -12.81 1.58 3.28
C GLY A 214 -11.30 1.60 3.12
N ARG A 215 -10.73 2.32 2.13
CA ARG A 215 -9.31 2.69 2.17
C ARG A 215 -9.08 3.73 3.27
N ILE A 216 -8.03 3.52 4.06
CA ILE A 216 -7.54 4.53 5.01
C ILE A 216 -7.01 5.69 4.19
N ASP A 217 -7.60 6.87 4.35
CA ASP A 217 -7.03 8.11 3.83
C ASP A 217 -5.69 8.37 4.52
N PHE A 218 -4.61 7.91 3.90
CA PHE A 218 -3.29 8.48 4.11
C PHE A 218 -3.14 9.83 3.40
N ASP A 219 -4.16 10.21 2.63
CA ASP A 219 -4.17 11.43 1.85
C ASP A 219 -4.69 12.59 2.71
N GLU A 220 -3.84 13.60 2.88
CA GLU A 220 -4.32 14.91 3.33
C GLU A 220 -4.81 15.69 2.11
N SER A 221 -6.04 16.18 2.18
CA SER A 221 -6.60 17.09 1.18
C SER A 221 -6.31 18.51 1.62
N ALA A 222 -5.48 19.23 0.86
CA ALA A 222 -5.36 20.68 1.03
C ALA A 222 -6.09 21.38 -0.11
N VAL A 223 -6.86 22.42 0.24
CA VAL A 223 -7.49 23.31 -0.74
C VAL A 223 -6.45 24.35 -1.13
N ASP A 224 -6.02 24.35 -2.41
CA ASP A 224 -5.14 25.40 -2.91
C ASP A 224 -5.92 26.72 -2.95
N ALA A 225 -5.58 27.68 -2.09
CA ALA A 225 -6.20 29.00 -2.02
C ALA A 225 -5.73 29.93 -3.16
N GLY A 226 -5.57 29.39 -4.36
CA GLY A 226 -5.34 30.14 -5.58
C GLY A 226 -6.58 30.93 -5.96
N ASN A 227 -6.39 32.20 -6.31
CA ASN A 227 -7.41 33.23 -6.52
C ASN A 227 -8.27 33.01 -7.80
N SER A 228 -8.81 31.80 -7.99
CA SER A 228 -9.72 31.43 -9.08
C SER A 228 -10.82 30.51 -8.53
N ASN A 229 -12.04 30.63 -9.04
CA ASN A 229 -13.22 29.83 -8.66
C ASN A 229 -13.09 28.30 -8.88
N ASP A 230 -11.89 27.78 -9.18
CA ASP A 230 -11.56 26.36 -9.35
C ASP A 230 -10.61 25.91 -8.22
N ALA A 231 -11.12 25.78 -7.00
CA ALA A 231 -10.38 25.18 -5.90
C ALA A 231 -10.04 23.71 -6.25
N LYS A 232 -8.78 23.44 -6.61
CA LYS A 232 -8.29 22.06 -6.81
C LYS A 232 -7.81 21.50 -5.48
N THR A 233 -8.47 20.45 -5.00
CA THR A 233 -7.97 19.64 -3.89
C THR A 233 -6.68 18.96 -4.32
N VAL A 234 -5.58 19.26 -3.63
CA VAL A 234 -4.30 18.58 -3.83
C VAL A 234 -4.18 17.50 -2.77
N MET A 235 -4.04 16.24 -3.21
CA MET A 235 -3.81 15.10 -2.34
C MET A 235 -2.32 14.97 -2.00
N PHE A 236 -1.99 14.80 -0.73
CA PHE A 236 -0.63 14.60 -0.24
C PHE A 236 -0.44 13.19 0.28
N GLY A 237 0.63 12.49 -0.10
CA GLY A 237 0.92 11.16 0.46
C GLY A 237 2.25 10.59 -0.02
N ASN A 238 2.74 9.53 0.63
CA ASN A 238 3.94 8.80 0.22
C ASN A 238 3.58 7.50 -0.51
N VAL A 239 4.56 6.62 -0.74
CA VAL A 239 4.36 5.30 -1.37
C VAL A 239 3.38 4.37 -0.64
N ALA A 240 3.11 4.57 0.66
CA ALA A 240 2.24 3.68 1.44
C ALA A 240 0.79 3.65 0.91
N ARG A 241 0.32 4.75 0.31
CA ARG A 241 -1.02 4.85 -0.29
C ARG A 241 -1.29 3.84 -1.41
N PHE A 242 -0.22 3.28 -2.02
CA PHE A 242 -0.31 2.27 -3.07
C PHE A 242 -0.35 0.82 -2.54
N ILE A 243 -0.16 0.60 -1.23
CA ILE A 243 -0.10 -0.73 -0.63
C ILE A 243 -1.51 -1.23 -0.35
N LYS A 244 -1.82 -2.44 -0.83
CA LYS A 244 -3.19 -2.98 -0.78
C LYS A 244 -3.52 -3.74 0.50
N HIS A 245 -4.82 -3.90 0.71
CA HIS A 245 -5.37 -4.80 1.71
C HIS A 245 -5.09 -6.28 1.40
N SER A 246 -4.91 -7.09 2.44
CA SER A 246 -5.01 -8.54 2.38
C SER A 246 -5.49 -9.11 3.70
N CYS A 247 -6.38 -10.10 3.66
CA CYS A 247 -6.76 -10.90 4.85
C CYS A 247 -5.64 -11.85 5.32
N SER A 248 -4.56 -12.00 4.55
CA SER A 248 -3.35 -12.73 4.94
C SER A 248 -2.10 -11.90 4.63
N PRO A 249 -1.96 -10.73 5.29
CA PRO A 249 -0.97 -9.73 4.92
C PRO A 249 0.45 -10.18 5.23
N ASN A 250 1.42 -9.65 4.48
CA ASN A 250 2.85 -9.83 4.76
C ASN A 250 3.48 -8.61 5.47
N LEU A 251 2.75 -7.51 5.59
CA LEU A 251 3.07 -6.38 6.45
C LEU A 251 2.10 -6.31 7.64
N TYR A 252 2.51 -5.61 8.70
CA TYR A 252 1.61 -5.18 9.76
C TYR A 252 1.87 -3.69 10.06
N ALA A 253 0.82 -2.98 10.47
CA ALA A 253 0.88 -1.57 10.83
C ALA A 253 1.16 -1.40 12.33
N LYS A 254 1.89 -0.34 12.67
CA LYS A 254 2.25 0.00 14.05
C LYS A 254 2.21 1.50 14.28
N CYS A 255 1.58 1.92 15.37
CA CYS A 255 1.61 3.30 15.83
C CYS A 255 2.96 3.61 16.48
N VAL A 256 3.60 4.69 16.04
CA VAL A 256 4.89 5.18 16.54
C VAL A 256 4.78 6.66 16.87
N LEU A 257 5.39 7.08 17.98
CA LEU A 257 5.54 8.49 18.37
C LEU A 257 7.02 8.82 18.54
N PHE A 258 7.46 9.94 17.98
CA PHE A 258 8.82 10.47 18.16
C PHE A 258 8.91 12.00 18.13
N ASP A 259 8.05 12.68 17.38
CA ASP A 259 8.09 14.14 17.20
C ASP A 259 7.07 14.90 18.06
N HIS A 260 6.10 14.20 18.63
CA HIS A 260 5.10 14.72 19.57
C HIS A 260 4.56 13.62 20.49
N GLU A 261 3.75 14.01 21.48
CA GLU A 261 3.16 13.08 22.46
C GLU A 261 1.66 12.79 22.22
N ASP A 262 1.02 13.42 21.22
CA ASP A 262 -0.40 13.18 20.94
C ASP A 262 -0.66 11.76 20.40
N MET A 263 -1.04 10.85 21.29
CA MET A 263 -1.41 9.46 21.00
C MET A 263 -2.61 9.32 20.06
N ARG A 264 -3.36 10.38 19.79
CA ARG A 264 -4.49 10.38 18.84
C ARG A 264 -4.03 10.55 17.40
N ARG A 265 -2.80 11.02 17.19
CA ARG A 265 -2.21 11.26 15.87
C ARG A 265 -0.85 10.57 15.70
N PRO A 266 -0.72 9.27 16.00
CA PRO A 266 0.56 8.60 15.87
C PRO A 266 0.98 8.49 14.40
N HIS A 267 2.28 8.32 14.17
CA HIS A 267 2.77 7.87 12.87
C HIS A 267 2.38 6.41 12.68
N VAL A 268 1.82 6.07 11.53
CA VAL A 268 1.51 4.68 11.16
C VAL A 268 2.65 4.12 10.32
N MET A 269 3.42 3.22 10.91
CA MET A 269 4.59 2.61 10.30
C MET A 269 4.29 1.17 9.86
N LEU A 270 4.71 0.78 8.66
CA LEU A 270 4.52 -0.57 8.13
C LEU A 270 5.80 -1.40 8.28
N PHE A 271 5.67 -2.58 8.87
CA PHE A 271 6.78 -3.50 9.12
C PHE A 271 6.51 -4.87 8.51
N ALA A 272 7.57 -5.56 8.09
CA ALA A 272 7.47 -6.91 7.58
C ALA A 272 7.02 -7.88 8.69
N ALA A 273 5.91 -8.58 8.47
CA ALA A 273 5.41 -9.59 9.42
C ALA A 273 6.17 -10.92 9.34
N ARG A 274 6.92 -11.12 8.24
CA ARG A 274 7.66 -12.33 7.86
C ARG A 274 8.69 -11.97 6.80
N ASN A 275 9.60 -12.88 6.48
CA ASN A 275 10.48 -12.73 5.32
C ASN A 275 9.65 -12.66 4.04
N ILE A 276 9.89 -11.63 3.21
CA ILE A 276 9.16 -11.38 1.97
C ILE A 276 10.15 -11.59 0.81
N PRO A 277 9.92 -12.61 -0.05
CA PRO A 277 10.77 -12.81 -1.22
C PRO A 277 10.72 -11.59 -2.16
N PRO A 278 11.80 -11.32 -2.92
CA PRO A 278 11.80 -10.27 -3.94
C PRO A 278 10.61 -10.41 -4.89
N ARG A 279 10.05 -9.26 -5.32
CA ARG A 279 8.89 -9.16 -6.23
C ARG A 279 7.58 -9.73 -5.69
N LYS A 280 7.50 -10.10 -4.41
CA LYS A 280 6.22 -10.41 -3.77
C LYS A 280 5.48 -9.11 -3.44
N GLU A 281 4.20 -9.03 -3.82
CA GLU A 281 3.35 -7.87 -3.50
C GLU A 281 3.29 -7.62 -2.00
N LEU A 282 3.47 -6.36 -1.60
CA LEU A 282 3.34 -5.90 -0.22
C LEU A 282 1.87 -5.61 0.09
N THR A 283 1.38 -6.12 1.22
CA THR A 283 -0.02 -5.99 1.65
C THR A 283 -0.12 -5.91 3.17
N PHE A 284 -1.06 -5.13 3.68
CA PHE A 284 -1.36 -5.01 5.12
C PHE A 284 -2.87 -5.17 5.39
N ASP A 285 -3.25 -5.43 6.64
CA ASP A 285 -4.65 -5.39 7.04
C ASP A 285 -5.08 -3.93 7.22
N TYR A 286 -6.20 -3.51 6.60
CA TYR A 286 -6.69 -2.14 6.71
C TYR A 286 -7.33 -1.86 8.07
N LYS A 287 -7.49 -2.88 8.91
CA LYS A 287 -7.79 -2.69 10.33
C LYS A 287 -6.58 -2.05 11.00
N LEU A 288 -6.63 -0.72 11.14
CA LEU A 288 -5.59 0.04 11.81
C LEU A 288 -5.39 -0.44 13.26
N PRO A 289 -4.16 -0.38 13.77
CA PRO A 289 -3.89 -0.66 15.18
C PRO A 289 -4.63 0.34 16.07
N THR A 290 -5.42 -0.17 17.01
CA THR A 290 -6.08 0.66 18.02
C THR A 290 -5.04 1.20 19.00
N THR A 291 -5.05 2.51 19.24
CA THR A 291 -4.20 3.17 20.25
C THR A 291 -4.71 2.98 21.68
N ALA A 292 -5.94 2.48 21.84
CA ALA A 292 -6.52 2.15 23.14
C ALA A 292 -5.90 0.87 23.71
N PRO A 293 -5.50 0.84 24.99
CA PRO A 293 -5.06 -0.39 25.63
C PRO A 293 -6.20 -1.41 25.61
N GLN A 294 -5.91 -2.64 25.14
CA GLN A 294 -6.85 -3.75 25.28
C GLN A 294 -7.04 -4.01 26.79
N GLN A 295 -8.18 -3.62 27.35
CA GLN A 295 -8.59 -4.13 28.66
C GLN A 295 -8.70 -5.64 28.53
N SER A 296 -7.86 -6.36 29.26
CA SER A 296 -8.02 -7.80 29.43
C SER A 296 -9.41 -8.04 30.01
N LEU A 297 -10.32 -8.60 29.21
CA LEU A 297 -11.51 -9.25 29.75
C LEU A 297 -11.00 -10.43 30.59
N SER A 298 -10.87 -10.19 31.89
CA SER A 298 -10.80 -11.26 32.87
C SER A 298 -12.16 -11.98 32.82
N VAL A 299 -12.18 -13.15 32.18
CA VAL A 299 -13.27 -14.08 32.35
C VAL A 299 -13.17 -14.59 33.79
N SER A 300 -14.05 -14.05 34.64
CA SER A 300 -14.39 -14.61 35.95
C SER A 300 -15.16 -15.91 35.81
#